data_AF-A0A9J6P782-F1
#
_entry.id   AF-A0A9J6P782-F1
#
_cell.length_a   1.000
_cell.length_b   1.000
_cell.length_c   1.000
_cell.angle_alpha   90.00
_cell.angle_beta   90.00
_cell.angle_gamma   90.00
#
_symmetry.space_group_name_H-M   'P 1'
#
loop_
_entity.id
_entity.type
_entity.pdbx_description
1 polymer ?
#
loop_
_entity_poly.entity_id
_entity_poly.type
_entity_poly.pdbx_seq_one_letter_code
_entity_poly.pdbx_strand_id
1 'polypeptide(L)'
;MEKTMGDMAKCLKQLIPVNIPETYTIKSMFKDISEEEDIRKGVLAFREFLYGFCDRLIADNSLCDIPKKGKNKFSDETTLTVEFPFLNNIKSILLNIGQHGILSEKCDSLLVNGWEMLSLKRSLNKNSTTKISVPQMIKSMRFLTECGIDFDGIDLSVKKPDVSKIEAIRITYPDNHIMLTGLKVLGIAQNELSSRKNDDILMRCDYRMLKNEDTQVDSIMKDFVYPFSVPLQEFVLKFHGHYLESGMKCNVELGFMCIHFIYSYKGKAIWRFSTSLHNGYRMILKTKNTSKYADVIEKFPESVREKIFKGYGCDRKNGTGHGNCQKGCEGFRFSLNESLLDISQELEIWLDSELASMQKNKKGQKTPHGTKV
;
A
#
# COMPACT_ATOMS: atom_id res chain seq x y z
N MET A 1 -10.97 -13.91 11.94
CA MET A 1 -9.88 -13.81 12.93
C MET A 1 -9.52 -12.33 13.03
N GLU A 2 -9.42 -11.82 14.25
CA GLU A 2 -9.00 -10.45 14.49
C GLU A 2 -7.52 -10.28 14.10
N LYS A 3 -7.17 -9.19 13.40
CA LYS A 3 -5.80 -8.92 12.98
C LYS A 3 -5.03 -8.28 14.11
N THR A 4 -3.86 -8.83 14.40
CA THR A 4 -2.98 -8.34 15.47
C THR A 4 -2.04 -7.24 14.97
N MET A 5 -1.38 -6.53 15.89
CA MET A 5 -0.29 -5.61 15.54
C MET A 5 0.83 -6.34 14.79
N GLY A 6 1.18 -7.57 15.21
CA GLY A 6 2.17 -8.40 14.53
C GLY A 6 1.77 -8.76 13.10
N ASP A 7 0.48 -9.01 12.83
CA ASP A 7 -0.01 -9.23 11.45
C ASP A 7 0.14 -7.97 10.58
N MET A 8 -0.18 -6.79 11.14
CA MET A 8 0.01 -5.52 10.45
C MET A 8 1.50 -5.24 10.20
N ALA A 9 2.37 -5.50 11.16
CA ALA A 9 3.81 -5.33 11.00
C ALA A 9 4.38 -6.27 9.91
N LYS A 10 3.95 -7.53 9.86
CA LYS A 10 4.30 -8.46 8.77
C LYS A 10 3.81 -7.95 7.42
N CYS A 11 2.58 -7.45 7.36
CA CYS A 11 2.03 -6.85 6.14
C CYS A 11 2.86 -5.64 5.71
N LEU A 12 3.17 -4.72 6.62
CA LEU A 12 3.98 -3.53 6.35
C LEU A 12 5.37 -3.91 5.83
N LYS A 13 6.03 -4.87 6.49
CA LYS A 13 7.35 -5.39 6.10
C LYS A 13 7.38 -5.94 4.67
N GLN A 14 6.28 -6.54 4.20
CA GLN A 14 6.13 -7.04 2.83
C GLN A 14 5.88 -5.93 1.80
N LEU A 15 5.44 -4.74 2.21
CA LEU A 15 5.17 -3.62 1.32
C LEU A 15 6.42 -2.74 1.06
N ILE A 16 7.49 -2.96 1.82
CA ILE A 16 8.77 -2.25 1.67
C ILE A 16 9.48 -2.74 0.40
N PRO A 17 9.88 -1.86 -0.54
CA PRO A 17 10.64 -2.22 -1.72
C PRO A 17 11.94 -2.93 -1.37
N VAL A 18 12.13 -4.12 -1.94
CA VAL A 18 13.34 -4.91 -1.73
C VAL A 18 14.46 -4.41 -2.64
N ASN A 19 14.11 -4.06 -3.89
CA ASN A 19 15.08 -3.70 -4.91
C ASN A 19 15.13 -2.18 -5.13
N ILE A 20 15.75 -1.47 -4.19
CA ILE A 20 16.08 -0.04 -4.35
C ILE A 20 17.38 0.06 -5.16
N PRO A 21 17.37 0.64 -6.37
CA PRO A 21 18.58 0.85 -7.16
C PRO A 21 19.58 1.74 -6.44
N GLU A 22 20.87 1.43 -6.59
CA GLU A 22 21.95 2.26 -6.04
C GLU A 22 21.97 3.67 -6.63
N THR A 23 21.51 3.82 -7.87
CA THR A 23 21.51 5.09 -8.61
C THR A 23 20.16 5.36 -9.25
N TYR A 24 19.68 6.60 -9.09
CA TYR A 24 18.51 7.17 -9.74
C TYR A 24 18.49 8.69 -9.56
N THR A 25 18.01 9.45 -10.54
CA THR A 25 18.00 10.91 -10.47
C THR A 25 17.00 11.39 -9.43
N ILE A 26 17.41 12.29 -8.53
CA ILE A 26 16.55 12.85 -7.49
C ILE A 26 15.78 14.07 -8.04
N LYS A 27 14.49 14.21 -7.70
CA LYS A 27 13.71 15.41 -8.04
C LYS A 27 14.38 16.66 -7.45
N SER A 28 14.34 17.76 -8.20
CA SER A 28 14.97 19.03 -7.79
C SER A 28 14.52 19.53 -6.42
N MET A 29 13.27 19.29 -6.03
CA MET A 29 12.71 19.71 -4.74
C MET A 29 13.42 19.14 -3.50
N PHE A 30 14.25 18.10 -3.66
CA PHE A 30 15.00 17.50 -2.55
C PHE A 30 16.48 17.92 -2.53
N LYS A 31 16.97 18.64 -3.54
CA LYS A 31 18.39 18.98 -3.68
C LYS A 31 18.90 19.92 -2.60
N ASP A 32 18.02 20.77 -2.05
CA ASP A 32 18.38 21.70 -0.97
C ASP A 32 18.47 21.01 0.41
N ILE A 33 18.14 19.71 0.50
CA ILE A 33 18.16 18.96 1.76
C ILE A 33 19.55 18.36 2.00
N SER A 34 20.11 17.71 0.98
CA SER A 34 21.39 17.01 1.04
C SER A 34 21.81 16.62 -0.39
N GLU A 35 23.05 16.18 -0.55
CA GLU A 35 23.57 15.67 -1.82
C GLU A 35 22.82 14.41 -2.27
N GLU A 36 22.70 14.20 -3.58
CA GLU A 36 21.90 13.08 -4.11
C GLU A 36 22.41 11.71 -3.63
N GLU A 37 23.73 11.56 -3.45
CA GLU A 37 24.33 10.34 -2.92
C GLU A 37 23.88 10.06 -1.47
N ASP A 38 23.89 11.08 -0.62
CA ASP A 38 23.50 10.98 0.79
C ASP A 38 21.99 10.77 0.94
N ILE A 39 21.18 11.35 0.05
CA ILE A 39 19.75 11.04 -0.04
C ILE A 39 19.53 9.56 -0.34
N ARG A 40 20.23 8.99 -1.34
CA ARG A 40 20.09 7.56 -1.68
C ARG A 40 20.54 6.66 -0.54
N LYS A 41 21.68 6.95 0.09
CA LYS A 41 22.16 6.23 1.28
C LYS A 41 21.20 6.35 2.46
N GLY A 42 20.64 7.54 2.68
CA GLY A 42 19.67 7.79 3.73
C GLY A 42 18.37 7.01 3.53
N VAL A 43 17.87 6.91 2.29
CA VAL A 43 16.69 6.08 1.96
C VAL A 43 16.96 4.60 2.25
N LEU A 44 18.14 4.09 1.89
CA LEU A 44 18.54 2.71 2.22
C LEU A 44 18.62 2.51 3.75
N ALA A 45 19.26 3.42 4.47
CA ALA A 45 19.34 3.36 5.93
C ALA A 45 17.95 3.43 6.60
N PHE A 46 17.04 4.24 6.07
CA PHE A 46 15.65 4.32 6.54
C PHE A 46 14.86 3.03 6.24
N ARG A 47 15.13 2.38 5.10
CA ARG A 47 14.56 1.05 4.80
C ARG A 47 14.98 0.03 5.85
N GLU A 48 16.27 -0.02 6.20
CA GLU A 48 16.78 -0.93 7.23
C GLU A 48 16.17 -0.63 8.62
N PHE A 49 16.03 0.66 8.96
CA PHE A 49 15.29 1.07 10.15
C PHE A 49 13.85 0.53 10.15
N LEU A 50 13.11 0.66 9.03
CA LEU A 50 11.74 0.15 8.93
C LEU A 50 11.67 -1.38 9.06
N TYR A 51 12.67 -2.11 8.56
CA TYR A 51 12.75 -3.56 8.77
C TYR A 51 12.92 -3.91 10.25
N GLY A 52 13.87 -3.27 10.95
CA GLY A 52 14.07 -3.45 12.38
C GLY A 52 12.86 -3.03 13.22
N PHE A 53 12.22 -1.93 12.85
CA PHE A 53 10.96 -1.46 13.43
C PHE A 53 9.84 -2.51 13.30
N CYS A 54 9.68 -3.11 12.13
CA CYS A 54 8.70 -4.16 11.92
C CYS A 54 9.03 -5.41 12.74
N ASP A 55 10.30 -5.82 12.81
CA ASP A 55 10.71 -6.98 13.61
C ASP A 55 10.45 -6.77 15.10
N ARG A 56 10.68 -5.55 15.61
CA ARG A 56 10.34 -5.19 16.98
C ARG A 56 8.83 -5.27 17.24
N LEU A 57 8.00 -4.74 16.34
CA LEU A 57 6.53 -4.85 16.45
C LEU A 57 6.03 -6.29 16.38
N ILE A 58 6.69 -7.15 15.61
CA ILE A 58 6.36 -8.58 15.52
C ILE A 58 6.70 -9.31 16.82
N ALA A 59 7.79 -8.93 17.48
CA ALA A 59 8.25 -9.54 18.72
C ALA A 59 7.49 -9.05 19.97
N ASP A 60 7.02 -7.80 19.98
CA ASP A 60 6.35 -7.21 21.14
C ASP A 60 4.84 -7.48 21.16
N ASN A 61 4.48 -8.57 21.81
CA ASN A 61 3.08 -8.97 22.02
C ASN A 61 2.32 -8.09 23.03
N SER A 62 2.98 -7.19 23.76
CA SER A 62 2.35 -6.29 24.73
C SER A 62 1.68 -5.08 24.06
N LEU A 63 2.10 -4.76 22.83
CA LEU A 63 1.55 -3.68 22.03
C LEU A 63 0.27 -4.15 21.34
N CYS A 64 -0.83 -4.06 22.08
CA CYS A 64 -2.16 -4.23 21.51
C CYS A 64 -2.78 -2.86 21.20
N ASP A 65 -3.26 -2.72 19.97
CA ASP A 65 -4.33 -1.77 19.70
C ASP A 65 -5.63 -2.44 20.09
N ILE A 66 -6.46 -1.75 20.89
CA ILE A 66 -7.79 -2.26 21.22
C ILE A 66 -8.65 -2.10 19.96
N PRO A 67 -9.02 -3.18 19.29
CA PRO A 67 -9.82 -3.10 18.09
C PRO A 67 -11.15 -2.47 18.46
N LYS A 68 -11.53 -1.40 17.74
CA LYS A 68 -12.87 -0.83 17.90
C LYS A 68 -13.89 -1.90 17.51
N LYS A 69 -14.67 -2.38 18.49
CA LYS A 69 -15.76 -3.33 18.26
C LYS A 69 -16.65 -2.86 17.12
N GLY A 70 -16.92 -3.76 16.17
CA GLY A 70 -18.01 -3.59 15.22
C GLY A 70 -17.63 -2.84 13.94
N LYS A 71 -16.87 -3.50 13.06
CA LYS A 71 -17.16 -3.64 11.62
C LYS A 71 -16.04 -4.46 11.01
N ASN A 72 -16.32 -5.72 10.65
CA ASN A 72 -15.52 -6.39 9.63
C ASN A 72 -15.57 -5.47 8.39
N LYS A 73 -14.50 -4.73 8.12
CA LYS A 73 -14.46 -3.91 6.91
C LYS A 73 -14.45 -4.87 5.73
N PHE A 74 -15.44 -4.70 4.86
CA PHE A 74 -15.50 -5.36 3.56
C PHE A 74 -14.56 -4.69 2.53
N SER A 75 -13.66 -3.82 2.99
CA SER A 75 -12.72 -3.08 2.15
C SER A 75 -11.36 -3.73 2.25
N ASP A 76 -10.64 -3.75 1.13
CA ASP A 76 -9.21 -4.08 1.11
C ASP A 76 -8.40 -3.06 1.90
N GLU A 77 -8.85 -1.81 1.88
CA GLU A 77 -8.20 -0.67 2.49
C GLU A 77 -8.07 -0.87 4.01
N THR A 78 -6.84 -0.88 4.48
CA THR A 78 -6.54 -0.87 5.92
C THR A 78 -6.30 0.56 6.35
N THR A 79 -7.11 1.05 7.30
CA THR A 79 -6.96 2.42 7.80
C THR A 79 -6.34 2.41 9.18
N LEU A 80 -5.06 2.81 9.28
CA LEU A 80 -4.34 2.84 10.57
C LEU A 80 -5.07 3.67 11.63
N THR A 81 -5.69 4.79 11.28
CA THR A 81 -6.40 5.63 12.26
C THR A 81 -7.54 4.90 12.99
N VAL A 82 -8.11 3.87 12.38
CA VAL A 82 -9.27 3.11 12.90
C VAL A 82 -8.83 1.78 13.47
N GLU A 83 -8.00 1.05 12.73
CA GLU A 83 -7.64 -0.34 13.02
C GLU A 83 -6.36 -0.47 13.84
N PHE A 84 -5.42 0.47 13.67
CA PHE A 84 -4.12 0.44 14.33
C PHE A 84 -3.70 1.83 14.87
N PRO A 85 -4.46 2.41 15.83
CA PRO A 85 -4.23 3.76 16.31
C PRO A 85 -2.84 4.00 16.90
N PHE A 86 -2.21 3.02 17.55
CA PHE A 86 -0.84 3.14 18.05
C PHE A 86 0.16 3.28 16.90
N LEU A 87 0.09 2.41 15.89
CA LEU A 87 0.93 2.51 14.68
C LEU A 87 0.66 3.82 13.92
N ASN A 88 -0.58 4.29 13.92
CA ASN A 88 -0.90 5.59 13.34
C ASN A 88 -0.21 6.75 14.08
N ASN A 89 -0.11 6.69 15.41
CA ASN A 89 0.58 7.72 16.18
C ASN A 89 2.07 7.72 15.85
N ILE A 90 2.70 6.54 15.74
CA ILE A 90 4.08 6.41 15.27
C ILE A 90 4.25 6.98 13.86
N LYS A 91 3.41 6.58 12.89
CA LYS A 91 3.41 7.15 11.52
C LYS A 91 3.36 8.67 11.55
N SER A 92 2.52 9.24 12.42
CA SER A 92 2.35 10.70 12.54
C SER A 92 3.59 11.36 13.14
N ILE A 93 4.19 10.78 14.18
CA ILE A 93 5.43 11.29 14.81
C ILE A 93 6.58 11.27 13.79
N LEU A 94 6.83 10.14 13.14
CA LEU A 94 7.87 10.02 12.10
C LEU A 94 7.62 11.02 10.96
N LEU A 95 6.38 11.17 10.52
CA LEU A 95 6.03 12.15 9.50
C LEU A 95 6.32 13.58 9.95
N ASN A 96 5.97 13.95 11.19
CA ASN A 96 6.24 15.29 11.70
C ASN A 96 7.74 15.55 11.87
N ILE A 97 8.53 14.55 12.29
CA ILE A 97 10.00 14.63 12.33
C ILE A 97 10.55 14.88 10.93
N GLY A 98 10.18 14.06 9.95
CA GLY A 98 10.66 14.20 8.58
C GLY A 98 10.19 15.51 7.93
N GLN A 99 8.91 15.86 8.07
CA GLN A 99 8.37 17.07 7.44
C GLN A 99 8.92 18.35 8.08
N HIS A 100 8.85 18.45 9.40
CA HIS A 100 9.08 19.71 10.13
C HIS A 100 10.46 19.81 10.78
N GLY A 101 11.20 18.71 10.90
CA GLY A 101 12.54 18.72 11.45
C GLY A 101 13.51 19.51 10.59
N ILE A 102 14.31 20.36 11.22
CA ILE A 102 15.42 21.08 10.58
C ILE A 102 16.64 20.18 10.68
N LEU A 103 17.15 19.74 9.54
CA LEU A 103 18.34 18.89 9.47
C LEU A 103 19.58 19.72 9.82
N SER A 104 20.43 19.21 10.70
CA SER A 104 21.69 19.89 11.05
C SER A 104 22.62 19.94 9.84
N GLU A 105 23.56 20.89 9.82
CA GLU A 105 24.57 20.99 8.74
C GLU A 105 25.40 19.72 8.59
N LYS A 106 25.61 18.98 9.69
CA LYS A 106 26.32 17.70 9.72
C LYS A 106 25.44 16.50 9.34
N CYS A 107 24.16 16.73 9.05
CA CYS A 107 23.16 15.69 8.79
C CYS A 107 23.05 14.62 9.90
N ASP A 108 23.41 14.98 11.13
CA ASP A 108 23.48 14.07 12.28
C ASP A 108 22.26 14.12 13.21
N SER A 109 21.41 15.13 13.04
CA SER A 109 20.25 15.37 13.89
C SER A 109 19.15 16.14 13.18
N LEU A 110 17.91 15.92 13.60
CA LEU A 110 16.74 16.70 13.19
C LEU A 110 16.18 17.46 14.40
N LEU A 111 16.05 18.79 14.31
CA LEU A 111 15.45 19.61 15.35
C LEU A 111 13.99 19.92 14.99
N VAL A 112 13.05 19.48 15.82
CA VAL A 112 11.63 19.86 15.70
C VAL A 112 11.31 20.91 16.75
N ASN A 113 10.94 22.11 16.28
CA ASN A 113 10.53 23.21 17.15
C ASN A 113 9.08 23.02 17.60
N GLY A 114 8.89 22.94 18.92
CA GLY A 114 7.61 22.85 19.60
C GLY A 114 7.05 21.43 19.69
N TRP A 115 6.73 21.02 20.92
CA TRP A 115 5.96 19.79 21.20
C TRP A 115 4.67 19.71 20.36
N GLU A 116 4.05 20.86 20.16
CA GLU A 116 2.78 20.96 19.44
C GLU A 116 2.87 20.47 18.01
N MET A 117 3.93 20.85 17.28
CA MET A 117 4.16 20.41 15.90
C MET A 117 4.40 18.90 15.82
N LEU A 118 5.19 18.36 16.76
CA LEU A 118 5.47 16.93 16.82
C LEU A 118 4.22 16.09 17.12
N SER A 119 3.28 16.65 17.89
CA SER A 119 2.06 15.96 18.32
C SER A 119 0.91 15.94 17.31
N LEU A 120 1.07 16.57 16.15
CA LEU A 120 0.01 16.68 15.15
C LEU A 120 -0.31 15.34 14.48
N LYS A 121 -1.60 15.09 14.28
CA LYS A 121 -2.14 13.95 13.55
C LYS A 121 -3.10 14.47 12.48
N ARG A 122 -2.70 14.34 11.21
CA ARG A 122 -3.53 14.74 10.08
C ARG A 122 -4.53 13.65 9.72
N SER A 123 -5.75 14.05 9.40
CA SER A 123 -6.73 13.13 8.81
C SER A 123 -6.42 12.86 7.35
N LEU A 124 -6.96 11.75 6.83
CA LEU A 124 -6.84 11.35 5.42
C LEU A 124 -7.30 12.45 4.44
N ASN A 125 -8.26 13.29 4.84
CA ASN A 125 -8.81 14.34 3.97
C ASN A 125 -8.00 15.65 4.01
N LYS A 126 -6.81 15.68 4.62
CA LYS A 126 -5.88 16.83 4.80
C LYS A 126 -6.50 18.12 5.42
N ASN A 127 -7.81 18.17 5.62
CA ASN A 127 -8.56 19.34 6.08
C ASN A 127 -8.79 19.37 7.60
N SER A 128 -8.34 18.35 8.33
CA SER A 128 -8.42 18.34 9.79
C SER A 128 -7.16 17.77 10.44
N THR A 129 -6.72 18.47 11.48
CA THR A 129 -5.59 18.14 12.34
C THR A 129 -6.09 17.95 13.76
N THR A 130 -5.77 16.82 14.37
CA THR A 130 -5.96 16.59 15.80
C THR A 130 -4.62 16.42 16.49
N LYS A 131 -4.56 16.54 17.81
CA LYS A 131 -3.36 16.27 18.59
C LYS A 131 -3.38 14.84 19.11
N ILE A 132 -2.24 14.17 19.06
CA ILE A 132 -2.01 12.92 19.80
C ILE A 132 -1.93 13.31 21.28
N SER A 133 -2.66 12.58 22.14
CA SER A 133 -2.62 12.87 23.57
C SER A 133 -1.23 12.62 24.15
N VAL A 134 -0.84 13.40 25.16
CA VAL A 134 0.48 13.29 25.79
C VAL A 134 0.81 11.85 26.20
N PRO A 135 -0.07 11.07 26.87
CA PRO A 135 0.26 9.69 27.22
C PRO A 135 0.55 8.80 26.00
N GLN A 136 -0.16 9.02 24.88
CA GLN A 136 0.05 8.27 23.64
C GLN A 136 1.33 8.70 22.93
N MET A 137 1.67 9.99 22.94
CA MET A 137 2.95 10.51 22.46
C MET A 137 4.11 9.85 23.20
N ILE A 138 4.10 9.89 24.54
CA ILE A 138 5.17 9.31 25.36
C ILE A 138 5.28 7.79 25.13
N LYS A 139 4.16 7.08 25.03
CA LYS A 139 4.16 5.64 24.71
C LYS A 139 4.82 5.37 23.35
N SER A 140 4.45 6.12 22.32
CA SER A 140 5.01 5.95 20.97
C SER A 140 6.48 6.37 20.88
N MET A 141 6.89 7.44 21.55
CA MET A 141 8.30 7.88 21.58
C MET A 141 9.19 6.86 22.30
N ARG A 142 8.75 6.29 23.43
CA ARG A 142 9.48 5.21 24.11
C ARG A 142 9.70 4.01 23.19
N PHE A 143 8.67 3.61 22.47
CA PHE A 143 8.80 2.52 21.49
C PHE A 143 9.80 2.87 20.38
N LEU A 144 9.79 4.12 19.89
CA LEU A 144 10.78 4.57 18.90
C LEU A 144 12.21 4.60 19.47
N THR A 145 12.38 4.89 20.76
CA THR A 145 13.67 4.76 21.46
C THR A 145 14.14 3.31 21.55
N GLU A 146 13.23 2.37 21.79
CA GLU A 146 13.56 0.94 21.69
C GLU A 146 13.92 0.51 20.25
N CYS A 147 13.51 1.29 19.25
CA CYS A 147 13.91 1.12 17.85
C CYS A 147 15.19 1.90 17.49
N GLY A 148 15.86 2.53 18.46
CA GLY A 148 17.13 3.24 18.30
C GLY A 148 17.04 4.75 18.05
N ILE A 149 15.84 5.34 18.05
CA ILE A 149 15.68 6.80 17.90
C ILE A 149 15.81 7.49 19.26
N ASP A 150 16.77 8.39 19.37
CA ASP A 150 16.98 9.19 20.58
C ASP A 150 16.25 10.53 20.48
N PHE A 151 15.65 10.94 21.60
CA PHE A 151 14.88 12.18 21.72
C PHE A 151 15.46 13.05 22.84
N ASP A 152 16.29 14.02 22.46
CA ASP A 152 16.85 15.00 23.38
C ASP A 152 15.86 16.16 23.59
N GLY A 153 15.74 16.63 24.83
CA GLY A 153 14.79 17.68 25.22
C GLY A 153 13.57 17.16 25.99
N ILE A 154 13.46 15.84 26.17
CA ILE A 154 12.45 15.19 27.02
C ILE A 154 13.02 13.95 27.70
N ASP A 155 12.84 13.84 29.02
CA ASP A 155 13.22 12.64 29.76
C ASP A 155 12.12 11.57 29.66
N LEU A 156 12.29 10.61 28.74
CA LEU A 156 11.34 9.51 28.52
C LEU A 156 11.43 8.41 29.60
N SER A 157 12.44 8.43 30.49
CA SER A 157 12.53 7.46 31.59
C SER A 157 11.48 7.71 32.68
N VAL A 158 11.07 8.97 32.86
CA VAL A 158 10.07 9.38 33.84
C VAL A 158 8.66 9.02 33.37
N LYS A 159 7.86 8.37 34.23
CA LYS A 159 6.51 7.87 33.88
C LYS A 159 5.60 8.94 33.23
N LYS A 160 5.68 10.19 33.69
CA LYS A 160 4.92 11.35 33.19
C LYS A 160 5.85 12.56 33.03
N PRO A 161 6.52 12.72 31.90
CA PRO A 161 7.38 13.88 31.65
C PRO A 161 6.55 15.16 31.55
N ASP A 162 7.09 16.28 32.02
CA ASP A 162 6.47 17.60 31.87
C ASP A 162 6.72 18.13 30.45
N VAL A 163 5.67 18.11 29.62
CA VAL A 163 5.75 18.57 28.24
C VAL A 163 5.51 20.07 28.06
N SER A 164 5.08 20.78 29.12
CA SER A 164 4.71 22.19 29.04
C SER A 164 5.90 23.13 28.80
N LYS A 165 7.11 22.65 29.09
CA LYS A 165 8.37 23.39 28.98
C LYS A 165 9.21 22.99 27.77
N ILE A 166 8.69 22.10 26.92
CA ILE A 166 9.45 21.60 25.76
C ILE A 166 9.33 22.60 24.61
N GLU A 167 10.39 23.38 24.42
CA GLU A 167 10.51 24.33 23.31
C GLU A 167 10.93 23.65 22.00
N ALA A 168 11.82 22.67 22.07
CA ALA A 168 12.26 21.90 20.92
C ALA A 168 12.69 20.49 21.35
N ILE A 169 12.64 19.56 20.40
CA ILE A 169 13.15 18.20 20.56
C ILE A 169 14.18 17.97 19.46
N ARG A 170 15.37 17.53 19.85
CA ARG A 170 16.40 17.08 18.92
C ARG A 170 16.29 15.56 18.78
N ILE A 171 16.26 15.09 17.55
CA ILE A 171 16.16 13.68 17.19
C ILE A 171 17.50 13.24 16.62
N THR A 172 18.05 12.14 17.14
CA THR A 172 19.26 11.50 16.63
C THR A 172 19.02 10.01 16.38
N TYR A 173 19.90 9.39 15.59
CA TYR A 173 19.91 7.93 15.38
C TYR A 173 21.36 7.46 15.39
N PRO A 174 21.92 7.15 16.58
CA PRO A 174 23.36 6.97 16.78
C PRO A 174 23.99 5.87 15.91
N ASP A 175 23.26 4.77 15.68
CA ASP A 175 23.76 3.63 14.92
C ASP A 175 24.09 3.99 13.47
N ASN A 176 23.30 4.88 12.85
CA ASN A 176 23.53 5.35 11.49
C ASN A 176 22.81 6.66 11.17
N HIS A 177 23.44 7.79 11.50
CA HIS A 177 22.82 9.11 11.40
C HIS A 177 22.22 9.46 10.02
N ILE A 178 22.76 8.93 8.92
CA ILE A 178 22.25 9.18 7.56
C ILE A 178 20.81 8.72 7.36
N MET A 179 20.31 7.82 8.22
CA MET A 179 18.89 7.45 8.30
C MET A 179 17.98 8.66 8.41
N LEU A 180 18.40 9.70 9.14
CA LEU A 180 17.62 10.93 9.34
C LEU A 180 17.45 11.72 8.04
N THR A 181 18.43 11.68 7.13
CA THR A 181 18.29 12.23 5.78
C THR A 181 17.19 11.49 5.01
N GLY A 182 17.15 10.16 5.10
CA GLY A 182 16.07 9.33 4.53
C GLY A 182 14.69 9.67 5.09
N LEU A 183 14.59 9.75 6.42
CA LEU A 183 13.36 10.15 7.12
C LEU A 183 12.90 11.56 6.68
N LYS A 184 13.83 12.51 6.56
CA LYS A 184 13.57 13.88 6.12
C LYS A 184 12.96 13.92 4.71
N VAL A 185 13.63 13.32 3.72
CA VAL A 185 13.15 13.36 2.33
C VAL A 185 11.84 12.60 2.13
N LEU A 186 11.67 11.44 2.77
CA LEU A 186 10.44 10.65 2.67
C LEU A 186 9.27 11.30 3.41
N GLY A 187 9.54 11.99 4.52
CA GLY A 187 8.54 12.79 5.23
C GLY A 187 8.02 13.95 4.38
N ILE A 188 8.91 14.67 3.69
CA ILE A 188 8.53 15.71 2.72
C ILE A 188 7.76 15.10 1.56
N ALA A 189 8.24 14.00 0.97
CA ALA A 189 7.55 13.32 -0.12
C ALA A 189 6.13 12.87 0.27
N GLN A 190 5.96 12.33 1.47
CA GLN A 190 4.64 11.99 2.01
C GLN A 190 3.72 13.22 2.13
N ASN A 191 4.23 14.41 2.44
CA ASN A 191 3.40 15.61 2.52
C ASN A 191 3.02 16.14 1.12
N GLU A 192 4.03 16.33 0.27
CA GLU A 192 3.94 17.04 -1.00
C GLU A 192 3.41 16.17 -2.14
N LEU A 193 3.76 14.89 -2.17
CA LEU A 193 3.54 14.00 -3.32
C LEU A 193 2.49 12.92 -3.06
N SER A 194 1.97 12.81 -1.83
CA SER A 194 0.91 11.85 -1.54
C SER A 194 -0.43 12.25 -2.13
N SER A 195 -1.08 11.25 -2.70
CA SER A 195 -2.46 11.25 -3.15
C SER A 195 -3.20 10.06 -2.53
N ARG A 196 -4.50 9.96 -2.76
CA ARG A 196 -5.30 8.79 -2.36
C ARG A 196 -4.76 7.46 -2.91
N LYS A 197 -4.03 7.49 -4.04
CA LYS A 197 -3.48 6.29 -4.69
C LYS A 197 -2.10 5.88 -4.17
N ASN A 198 -1.46 6.66 -3.31
CA ASN A 198 -0.10 6.44 -2.80
C ASN A 198 0.09 7.12 -1.42
N ASP A 199 -0.80 6.89 -0.46
CA ASP A 199 -0.85 7.63 0.83
C ASP A 199 0.06 7.07 1.94
N ASP A 200 0.95 6.14 1.60
CA ASP A 200 1.87 5.45 2.51
C ASP A 200 3.35 5.52 2.09
N ILE A 201 3.75 6.57 1.37
CA ILE A 201 5.12 6.82 0.88
C ILE A 201 6.17 6.60 1.98
N LEU A 202 5.98 7.23 3.15
CA LEU A 202 6.94 7.14 4.26
C LEU A 202 7.00 5.71 4.81
N MET A 203 5.86 5.14 5.18
CA MET A 203 5.82 3.82 5.84
C MET A 203 6.22 2.66 4.92
N ARG A 204 6.19 2.87 3.60
CA ARG A 204 6.70 1.91 2.62
C ARG A 204 8.15 2.14 2.24
N CYS A 205 8.78 3.24 2.66
CA CYS A 205 10.05 3.69 2.08
C CYS A 205 9.97 3.74 0.54
N ASP A 206 8.94 4.38 0.01
CA ASP A 206 8.70 4.42 -1.44
C ASP A 206 9.65 5.41 -2.15
N TYR A 207 10.90 4.97 -2.36
CA TYR A 207 11.95 5.74 -3.03
C TYR A 207 11.54 6.24 -4.43
N ARG A 208 10.59 5.56 -5.07
CA ARG A 208 10.15 5.89 -6.43
C ARG A 208 9.47 7.26 -6.49
N MET A 209 8.99 7.76 -5.36
CA MET A 209 8.44 9.12 -5.25
C MET A 209 9.52 10.20 -5.26
N LEU A 210 10.77 9.85 -4.93
CA LEU A 210 11.92 10.75 -4.95
C LEU A 210 12.56 10.87 -6.33
N LYS A 211 12.27 9.91 -7.23
CA LYS A 211 12.82 9.85 -8.58
C LYS A 211 12.29 10.96 -9.47
N ASN A 212 13.14 11.52 -10.31
CA ASN A 212 12.70 12.45 -11.33
C ASN A 212 11.92 11.75 -12.45
N GLU A 213 12.29 10.51 -12.77
CA GLU A 213 11.67 9.73 -13.83
C GLU A 213 10.35 9.09 -13.40
N ASP A 214 9.47 8.82 -14.37
CA ASP A 214 8.23 8.10 -14.14
C ASP A 214 8.50 6.68 -13.64
N THR A 215 7.72 6.30 -12.63
CA THR A 215 7.80 4.96 -12.04
C THR A 215 7.25 3.92 -13.00
N GLN A 216 8.11 2.97 -13.40
CA GLN A 216 7.71 1.87 -14.28
C GLN A 216 6.95 0.80 -13.49
N VAL A 217 5.79 0.37 -14.00
CA VAL A 217 4.95 -0.65 -13.36
C VAL A 217 5.73 -1.94 -13.09
N ASP A 218 6.62 -2.34 -14.01
CA ASP A 218 7.47 -3.53 -13.88
C ASP A 218 8.34 -3.52 -12.62
N SER A 219 8.87 -2.35 -12.24
CA SER A 219 9.68 -2.23 -11.02
C SER A 219 8.86 -2.54 -9.77
N ILE A 220 7.62 -2.03 -9.71
CA ILE A 220 6.69 -2.30 -8.60
C ILE A 220 6.25 -3.77 -8.63
N MET A 221 6.01 -4.34 -9.82
CA MET A 221 5.63 -5.74 -9.97
C MET A 221 6.72 -6.67 -9.46
N LYS A 222 7.99 -6.38 -9.76
CA LYS A 222 9.14 -7.16 -9.27
C LYS A 222 9.21 -7.17 -7.74
N ASP A 223 9.02 -6.02 -7.09
CA ASP A 223 8.95 -5.96 -5.63
C ASP A 223 7.74 -6.73 -5.08
N PHE A 224 6.58 -6.62 -5.74
CA PHE A 224 5.35 -7.30 -5.34
C PHE A 224 5.46 -8.84 -5.39
N VAL A 225 6.17 -9.38 -6.38
CA VAL A 225 6.31 -10.83 -6.55
C VAL A 225 7.48 -11.42 -5.78
N TYR A 226 8.45 -10.59 -5.36
CA TYR A 226 9.67 -11.03 -4.68
C TYR A 226 9.46 -12.06 -3.54
N PRO A 227 8.40 -11.97 -2.70
CA PRO A 227 8.19 -12.94 -1.63
C PRO A 227 7.77 -14.35 -2.08
N PHE A 228 7.46 -14.55 -3.36
CA PHE A 228 6.95 -15.83 -3.88
C PHE A 228 8.04 -16.77 -4.38
N SER A 229 7.68 -18.02 -4.60
CA SER A 229 8.52 -19.00 -5.30
C SER A 229 8.80 -18.54 -6.75
N VAL A 230 9.92 -19.00 -7.31
CA VAL A 230 10.29 -18.69 -8.70
C VAL A 230 9.15 -19.03 -9.70
N PRO A 231 8.50 -20.20 -9.65
CA PRO A 231 7.40 -20.52 -10.55
C PRO A 231 6.22 -19.54 -10.45
N LEU A 232 5.87 -19.11 -9.23
CA LEU A 232 4.77 -18.16 -9.03
C LEU A 232 5.16 -16.74 -9.47
N GLN A 233 6.42 -16.34 -9.29
CA GLN A 233 6.94 -15.09 -9.85
C GLN A 233 6.84 -15.08 -11.38
N GLU A 234 7.33 -16.14 -12.03
CA GLU A 234 7.27 -16.30 -13.49
C GLU A 234 5.83 -16.27 -14.00
N PHE A 235 4.91 -16.96 -13.33
CA PHE A 235 3.47 -16.92 -13.66
C PHE A 235 2.93 -15.48 -13.63
N VAL A 236 3.17 -14.73 -12.54
CA VAL A 236 2.65 -13.36 -12.40
C VAL A 236 3.25 -12.44 -13.46
N LEU A 237 4.56 -12.54 -13.72
CA LEU A 237 5.25 -11.73 -14.72
C LEU A 237 4.80 -12.08 -16.15
N LYS A 238 4.60 -13.36 -16.47
CA LYS A 238 4.04 -13.81 -17.75
C LYS A 238 2.64 -13.24 -17.96
N PHE A 239 1.76 -13.35 -16.95
CA PHE A 239 0.42 -12.77 -17.01
C PHE A 239 0.47 -11.25 -17.20
N HIS A 240 1.34 -10.56 -16.46
CA HIS A 240 1.52 -9.13 -16.61
C HIS A 240 1.86 -8.75 -18.06
N GLY A 241 2.90 -9.37 -18.63
CA GLY A 241 3.35 -9.12 -20.01
C GLY A 241 2.27 -9.44 -21.04
N HIS A 242 1.68 -10.63 -20.98
CA HIS A 242 0.66 -11.10 -21.93
C HIS A 242 -0.51 -10.14 -22.06
N TYR A 243 -1.04 -9.63 -20.94
CA TYR A 243 -2.19 -8.72 -21.00
C TYR A 243 -1.83 -7.29 -21.41
N LEU A 244 -0.61 -6.84 -21.15
CA LEU A 244 -0.12 -5.58 -21.73
C LEU A 244 0.02 -5.70 -23.26
N GLU A 245 0.62 -6.79 -23.76
CA GLU A 245 0.75 -7.08 -25.19
C GLU A 245 -0.60 -7.24 -25.88
N SER A 246 -1.59 -7.79 -25.17
CA SER A 246 -2.98 -7.90 -25.63
C SER A 246 -3.75 -6.56 -25.63
N GLY A 247 -3.06 -5.45 -25.35
CA GLY A 247 -3.59 -4.08 -25.44
C GLY A 247 -4.37 -3.62 -24.21
N MET A 248 -4.20 -4.27 -23.06
CA MET A 248 -4.73 -3.78 -21.79
C MET A 248 -3.82 -2.71 -21.19
N LYS A 249 -4.39 -1.86 -20.33
CA LYS A 249 -3.65 -0.91 -19.50
C LYS A 249 -3.61 -1.41 -18.06
N CYS A 250 -2.43 -1.42 -17.44
CA CYS A 250 -2.25 -1.70 -16.02
C CYS A 250 -2.12 -0.37 -15.24
N ASN A 251 -3.06 -0.12 -14.32
CA ASN A 251 -2.96 0.99 -13.38
C ASN A 251 -2.56 0.47 -12.01
N VAL A 252 -1.62 1.15 -11.35
CA VAL A 252 -1.13 0.76 -10.03
C VAL A 252 -1.68 1.70 -8.95
N GLU A 253 -2.14 1.12 -7.84
CA GLU A 253 -2.54 1.86 -6.64
C GLU A 253 -1.80 1.27 -5.42
N LEU A 254 -1.11 2.14 -4.66
CA LEU A 254 -0.24 1.85 -3.53
C LEU A 254 -0.72 2.50 -2.21
N GLY A 255 -2.02 2.79 -2.09
CA GLY A 255 -2.60 3.43 -0.91
C GLY A 255 -3.16 2.44 0.11
N PHE A 256 -3.45 2.92 1.31
CA PHE A 256 -4.17 2.23 2.38
C PHE A 256 -3.60 0.86 2.76
N MET A 257 -2.27 0.78 2.80
CA MET A 257 -1.50 -0.44 3.04
C MET A 257 -1.87 -1.59 2.09
N CYS A 258 -2.28 -1.26 0.87
CA CYS A 258 -2.61 -2.19 -0.20
C CYS A 258 -1.77 -1.95 -1.45
N ILE A 259 -1.62 -3.00 -2.26
CA ILE A 259 -1.11 -2.86 -3.63
C ILE A 259 -2.18 -3.40 -4.56
N HIS A 260 -2.50 -2.67 -5.61
CA HIS A 260 -3.40 -3.12 -6.67
C HIS A 260 -2.75 -2.90 -8.04
N PHE A 261 -2.69 -3.94 -8.86
CA PHE A 261 -2.36 -3.87 -10.28
C PHE A 261 -3.65 -4.13 -11.06
N ILE A 262 -4.29 -3.07 -11.54
CA ILE A 262 -5.62 -3.10 -12.14
C ILE A 262 -5.50 -3.11 -13.66
N TYR A 263 -5.86 -4.22 -14.27
CA TYR A 263 -5.84 -4.40 -15.72
C TYR A 263 -7.18 -4.03 -16.32
N SER A 264 -7.15 -3.09 -17.25
CA SER A 264 -8.34 -2.53 -17.88
C SER A 264 -8.24 -2.53 -19.40
N TYR A 265 -9.39 -2.72 -20.05
CA TYR A 265 -9.51 -2.61 -21.50
C TYR A 265 -10.64 -1.62 -21.82
N LYS A 266 -10.35 -0.61 -22.67
CA LYS A 266 -11.28 0.48 -23.00
C LYS A 266 -11.93 1.12 -21.77
N GLY A 267 -11.13 1.38 -20.73
CA GLY A 267 -11.57 2.01 -19.48
C GLY A 267 -12.36 1.10 -18.53
N LYS A 268 -12.54 -0.19 -18.86
CA LYS A 268 -13.23 -1.16 -17.99
C LYS A 268 -12.20 -2.07 -17.34
N ALA A 269 -12.15 -2.09 -16.01
CA ALA A 269 -11.33 -3.03 -15.25
C ALA A 269 -11.88 -4.45 -15.46
N ILE A 270 -11.01 -5.35 -15.93
CA ILE A 270 -11.34 -6.77 -16.17
C ILE A 270 -10.81 -7.62 -15.04
N TRP A 271 -9.58 -7.38 -14.58
CA TRP A 271 -8.98 -8.20 -13.53
C TRP A 271 -7.86 -7.42 -12.82
N ARG A 272 -7.38 -7.94 -11.68
CA ARG A 272 -6.28 -7.35 -10.93
C ARG A 272 -5.48 -8.35 -10.11
N PHE A 273 -4.20 -8.05 -9.89
CA PHE A 273 -3.47 -8.57 -8.73
C PHE A 273 -3.62 -7.60 -7.56
N SER A 274 -3.64 -8.12 -6.34
CA SER A 274 -3.66 -7.28 -5.16
C SER A 274 -3.07 -7.95 -3.92
N THR A 275 -2.60 -7.13 -2.98
CA THR A 275 -2.33 -7.56 -1.60
C THR A 275 -2.91 -6.58 -0.59
N SER A 276 -3.35 -7.10 0.55
CA SER A 276 -3.90 -6.34 1.69
C SER A 276 -3.77 -7.15 2.97
N LEU A 277 -3.77 -6.50 4.13
CA LEU A 277 -3.71 -7.18 5.44
C LEU A 277 -4.80 -8.26 5.59
N HIS A 278 -6.02 -7.95 5.15
CA HIS A 278 -7.19 -8.80 5.38
C HIS A 278 -7.29 -9.98 4.43
N ASN A 279 -6.81 -9.83 3.20
CA ASN A 279 -6.99 -10.83 2.15
C ASN A 279 -5.69 -11.46 1.64
N GLY A 280 -4.53 -10.99 2.10
CA GLY A 280 -3.23 -11.40 1.57
C GLY A 280 -3.11 -11.13 0.07
N TYR A 281 -2.18 -11.84 -0.56
CA TYR A 281 -1.97 -11.78 -2.00
C TYR A 281 -3.02 -12.58 -2.77
N ARG A 282 -3.56 -11.98 -3.83
CA ARG A 282 -4.64 -12.59 -4.61
C ARG A 282 -4.75 -12.03 -6.01
N MET A 283 -5.27 -12.87 -6.90
CA MET A 283 -5.78 -12.50 -8.21
C MET A 283 -7.30 -12.35 -8.15
N ILE A 284 -7.83 -11.34 -8.83
CA ILE A 284 -9.26 -11.04 -8.87
C ILE A 284 -9.70 -10.86 -10.31
N LEU A 285 -10.68 -11.65 -10.74
CA LEU A 285 -11.29 -11.55 -12.06
C LEU A 285 -12.66 -10.86 -11.93
N LYS A 286 -12.99 -9.94 -12.84
CA LYS A 286 -14.27 -9.21 -12.97
C LYS A 286 -14.84 -9.39 -14.39
N THR A 287 -14.81 -10.63 -14.86
CA THR A 287 -15.43 -11.06 -16.12
C THR A 287 -16.95 -10.84 -16.10
N LYS A 288 -17.53 -10.39 -17.22
CA LYS A 288 -18.97 -10.10 -17.32
C LYS A 288 -19.64 -10.79 -18.50
N ASN A 289 -18.87 -11.42 -19.37
CA ASN A 289 -19.35 -11.98 -20.61
C ASN A 289 -19.30 -13.52 -20.61
N THR A 290 -19.33 -14.16 -19.44
CA THR A 290 -19.23 -15.63 -19.29
C THR A 290 -20.20 -16.41 -20.18
N SER A 291 -21.40 -15.88 -20.43
CA SER A 291 -22.38 -16.48 -21.35
C SER A 291 -21.92 -16.53 -22.82
N LYS A 292 -20.98 -15.68 -23.24
CA LYS A 292 -20.46 -15.64 -24.62
C LYS A 292 -19.40 -16.69 -24.92
N TYR A 293 -18.95 -17.43 -23.91
CA TYR A 293 -17.94 -18.47 -24.01
C TYR A 293 -18.26 -19.63 -23.05
N ALA A 294 -19.54 -19.97 -22.93
CA ALA A 294 -20.01 -21.04 -22.06
C ALA A 294 -19.40 -22.41 -22.42
N ASP A 295 -19.19 -22.66 -23.72
CA ASP A 295 -18.51 -23.84 -24.25
C ASP A 295 -17.05 -23.96 -23.77
N VAL A 296 -16.40 -22.83 -23.51
CA VAL A 296 -15.06 -22.77 -22.92
C VAL A 296 -15.12 -23.07 -21.42
N ILE A 297 -16.08 -22.48 -20.71
CA ILE A 297 -16.27 -22.70 -19.27
C ILE A 297 -16.52 -24.17 -18.95
N GLU A 298 -17.33 -24.87 -19.75
CA GLU A 298 -17.64 -26.29 -19.53
C GLU A 298 -16.41 -27.21 -19.57
N LYS A 299 -15.31 -26.77 -20.19
CA LYS A 299 -14.06 -27.53 -20.27
C LYS A 299 -13.15 -27.34 -19.06
N PHE A 300 -13.46 -26.39 -18.17
CA PHE A 300 -12.64 -26.15 -16.99
C PHE A 300 -12.81 -27.25 -15.93
N PRO A 301 -11.80 -27.45 -15.06
CA PRO A 301 -11.93 -28.30 -13.88
C PRO A 301 -13.17 -27.94 -13.06
N GLU A 302 -13.77 -28.96 -12.44
CA GLU A 302 -15.01 -28.81 -11.65
C GLU A 302 -14.90 -27.70 -10.60
N SER A 303 -13.76 -27.59 -9.92
CA SER A 303 -13.50 -26.55 -8.92
C SER A 303 -13.58 -25.11 -9.48
N VAL A 304 -13.14 -24.90 -10.72
CA VAL A 304 -13.21 -23.60 -11.41
C VAL A 304 -14.63 -23.35 -11.93
N ARG A 305 -15.27 -24.37 -12.53
CA ARG A 305 -16.66 -24.29 -12.98
C ARG A 305 -17.61 -23.97 -11.85
N GLU A 306 -17.48 -24.66 -10.71
CA GLU A 306 -18.26 -24.37 -9.51
C GLU A 306 -18.11 -22.92 -9.06
N LYS A 307 -16.88 -22.39 -9.06
CA LYS A 307 -16.64 -20.98 -8.72
C LYS A 307 -17.38 -20.05 -9.68
N ILE A 308 -17.34 -20.33 -10.98
CA ILE A 308 -18.03 -19.55 -12.02
C ILE A 308 -19.54 -19.61 -11.84
N PHE A 309 -20.11 -20.82 -11.67
CA PHE A 309 -21.54 -21.04 -11.52
C PHE A 309 -22.12 -20.47 -10.23
N LYS A 310 -21.34 -20.45 -9.15
CA LYS A 310 -21.68 -19.72 -7.91
C LYS A 310 -21.85 -18.21 -8.17
N GLY A 311 -21.34 -17.71 -9.30
CA GLY A 311 -21.53 -16.35 -9.77
C GLY A 311 -20.79 -15.29 -8.95
N TYR A 312 -20.82 -14.06 -9.43
CA TYR A 312 -20.47 -12.90 -8.62
C TYR A 312 -21.68 -12.56 -7.75
N GLY A 313 -21.54 -12.57 -6.42
CA GLY A 313 -22.63 -12.19 -5.49
C GLY A 313 -23.10 -10.73 -5.61
N CYS A 314 -23.78 -10.35 -6.69
CA CYS A 314 -24.51 -9.09 -6.77
C CYS A 314 -25.74 -9.28 -7.66
N ASP A 315 -26.79 -9.83 -7.07
CA ASP A 315 -28.13 -9.43 -7.47
C ASP A 315 -28.28 -7.95 -7.08
N ARG A 316 -28.41 -7.09 -8.08
CA ARG A 316 -29.13 -5.84 -7.89
C ARG A 316 -30.51 -6.23 -7.31
N LYS A 317 -30.74 -5.98 -6.02
CA LYS A 317 -32.11 -5.76 -5.58
C LYS A 317 -32.51 -4.35 -5.99
N ASN A 318 -33.47 -4.32 -6.90
CA ASN A 318 -34.38 -3.22 -7.13
C ASN A 318 -34.82 -2.59 -5.80
N GLY A 319 -34.93 -1.26 -5.78
CA GLY A 319 -35.80 -0.55 -4.85
C GLY A 319 -35.22 -0.25 -3.46
N THR A 320 -35.28 1.04 -3.13
CA THR A 320 -35.21 1.66 -1.79
C THR A 320 -33.95 1.44 -0.97
N GLY A 321 -33.03 2.42 -1.06
CA GLY A 321 -32.38 3.04 0.10
C GLY A 321 -31.51 2.16 1.00
N HIS A 322 -30.22 2.49 1.03
CA HIS A 322 -29.20 2.09 2.01
C HIS A 322 -28.45 0.78 1.71
N GLY A 323 -27.21 0.98 1.26
CA GLY A 323 -26.31 -0.05 0.78
C GLY A 323 -25.73 -0.94 1.87
N ASN A 324 -25.43 -2.16 1.45
CA ASN A 324 -24.21 -2.90 1.78
C ASN A 324 -24.05 -3.99 0.70
N CYS A 325 -23.06 -3.83 -0.19
CA CYS A 325 -22.73 -4.85 -1.21
C CYS A 325 -22.27 -6.12 -0.50
N GLN A 326 -23.02 -7.23 -0.64
CA GLN A 326 -22.64 -8.53 -0.09
C GLN A 326 -21.78 -9.33 -1.09
N LYS A 327 -20.47 -9.01 -1.13
CA LYS A 327 -19.37 -9.83 -1.69
C LYS A 327 -19.18 -9.94 -3.21
N GLY A 328 -20.13 -9.59 -4.09
CA GLY A 328 -19.94 -9.74 -5.55
C GLY A 328 -19.48 -8.53 -6.34
N CYS A 329 -19.43 -7.33 -5.75
CA CYS A 329 -18.83 -6.15 -6.42
C CYS A 329 -17.32 -6.31 -6.65
N GLU A 330 -16.69 -7.27 -5.97
CA GLU A 330 -15.23 -7.40 -5.92
C GLU A 330 -14.65 -8.33 -6.99
N GLY A 331 -15.37 -9.33 -7.47
CA GLY A 331 -14.85 -10.29 -8.46
C GLY A 331 -14.66 -11.72 -7.94
N PHE A 332 -14.26 -12.67 -8.81
CA PHE A 332 -13.83 -14.02 -8.45
C PHE A 332 -12.42 -13.93 -7.88
N ARG A 333 -12.22 -14.48 -6.69
CA ARG A 333 -10.96 -14.34 -5.95
C ARG A 333 -10.20 -15.66 -5.95
N PHE A 334 -8.91 -15.55 -6.22
CA PHE A 334 -7.97 -16.65 -6.14
C PHE A 334 -6.80 -16.20 -5.28
N SER A 335 -6.48 -16.96 -4.24
CA SER A 335 -5.26 -16.73 -3.47
C SER A 335 -4.06 -16.87 -4.40
N LEU A 336 -3.12 -15.93 -4.31
CA LEU A 336 -1.90 -15.96 -5.11
C LEU A 336 -0.86 -16.81 -4.36
N ASN A 337 -0.91 -18.12 -4.58
CA ASN A 337 -0.04 -19.14 -4.00
C ASN A 337 0.16 -20.29 -5.02
N GLU A 338 0.91 -21.33 -4.65
CA GLU A 338 1.24 -22.45 -5.56
C GLU A 338 0.01 -23.14 -6.19
N SER A 339 -1.12 -23.21 -5.47
CA SER A 339 -2.35 -23.82 -6.02
C SER A 339 -2.93 -23.07 -7.23
N LEU A 340 -2.48 -21.84 -7.48
CA LEU A 340 -2.85 -21.09 -8.67
C LEU A 340 -2.16 -21.63 -9.94
N LEU A 341 -0.99 -22.24 -9.80
CA LEU A 341 -0.23 -22.81 -10.93
C LEU A 341 -0.98 -23.99 -11.54
N ASP A 342 -1.64 -24.80 -10.71
CA ASP A 342 -2.46 -25.95 -11.12
C ASP A 342 -3.63 -25.58 -12.04
N ILE A 343 -4.07 -24.31 -12.00
CA ILE A 343 -5.19 -23.80 -12.81
C ILE A 343 -4.78 -22.61 -13.70
N SER A 344 -3.47 -22.42 -13.88
CA SER A 344 -2.92 -21.24 -14.56
C SER A 344 -3.38 -21.13 -16.01
N GLN A 345 -3.41 -22.25 -16.73
CA GLN A 345 -3.85 -22.31 -18.12
C GLN A 345 -5.34 -21.95 -18.26
N GLU A 346 -6.19 -22.44 -17.35
CA GLU A 346 -7.62 -22.13 -17.35
C GLU A 346 -7.89 -20.67 -17.02
N LEU A 347 -7.13 -20.08 -16.10
CA LEU A 347 -7.20 -18.65 -15.81
C LEU A 347 -6.81 -17.80 -17.03
N GLU A 348 -5.79 -18.22 -17.78
CA GLU A 348 -5.36 -17.56 -19.03
C GLU A 348 -6.47 -17.63 -20.07
N ILE A 349 -6.96 -18.84 -20.36
CA ILE A 349 -8.06 -19.08 -21.33
C ILE A 349 -9.31 -18.28 -20.97
N TRP A 350 -9.66 -18.21 -19.68
CA TRP A 350 -10.84 -17.48 -19.22
C TRP A 350 -10.72 -15.98 -19.47
N LEU A 351 -9.59 -15.38 -19.11
CA LEU A 351 -9.35 -13.96 -19.28
C LEU A 351 -9.20 -13.57 -20.75
N ASP A 352 -8.54 -14.41 -21.57
CA ASP A 352 -8.46 -14.22 -23.01
C ASP A 352 -9.84 -14.26 -23.66
N SER A 353 -10.71 -15.19 -23.22
CA SER A 353 -12.09 -15.27 -23.70
C SER A 353 -12.91 -14.02 -23.33
N GLU A 354 -12.75 -13.52 -22.10
CA GLU A 354 -13.39 -12.28 -21.67
C GLU A 354 -12.89 -11.09 -22.52
N LEU A 355 -11.58 -10.96 -22.72
CA LEU A 355 -10.99 -9.88 -23.51
C LEU A 355 -11.44 -9.94 -24.98
N ALA A 356 -11.39 -11.11 -25.60
CA ALA A 356 -11.85 -11.34 -26.97
C ALA A 356 -13.33 -10.97 -27.14
N SER A 357 -14.17 -11.30 -26.16
CA SER A 357 -15.59 -10.94 -26.18
C SER A 357 -15.83 -9.41 -26.19
N MET A 358 -14.92 -8.64 -25.58
CA MET A 358 -14.94 -7.18 -25.55
C MET A 358 -14.37 -6.55 -26.82
N GLN A 359 -13.47 -7.25 -27.51
CA GLN A 359 -12.91 -6.86 -28.80
C GLN A 359 -13.90 -7.09 -29.95
N LYS A 360 -14.65 -8.21 -29.93
CA LYS A 360 -15.64 -8.60 -30.97
C LYS A 360 -16.83 -7.65 -31.10
N ASN A 361 -17.16 -6.84 -30.07
CA ASN A 361 -18.22 -5.82 -30.12
C ASN A 361 -17.99 -4.68 -31.15
N LYS A 362 -16.92 -4.73 -31.97
CA LYS A 362 -16.64 -3.76 -33.05
C LYS A 362 -17.33 -4.07 -34.38
N LYS A 363 -17.90 -5.26 -34.61
CA LYS A 363 -18.46 -5.66 -35.93
C LYS A 363 -19.99 -5.65 -36.03
N GLY A 364 -20.71 -5.07 -35.08
CA GLY A 364 -22.17 -5.05 -35.12
C GLY A 364 -22.75 -3.73 -34.62
N GLN A 365 -22.69 -2.67 -35.44
CA GLN A 365 -23.69 -1.58 -35.42
C GLN A 365 -23.47 -0.62 -36.60
N LYS A 366 -24.24 -0.88 -37.68
CA LYS A 366 -25.02 0.09 -38.47
C LYS A 366 -25.63 -0.67 -39.65
N THR A 367 -26.75 -1.34 -39.43
CA THR A 367 -27.73 -1.55 -40.50
C THR A 367 -28.59 -0.28 -40.53
N PRO A 368 -28.58 0.51 -41.61
CA PRO A 368 -29.54 1.58 -41.76
C PRO A 368 -30.91 0.92 -41.87
N HIS A 369 -31.83 1.26 -40.97
CA HIS A 369 -33.23 0.93 -41.17
C HIS A 369 -33.70 1.60 -42.46
N GLY A 370 -33.93 0.77 -43.47
CA GLY A 370 -34.53 1.17 -44.72
C GLY A 370 -35.96 1.64 -44.47
N THR A 371 -36.26 2.80 -45.04
CA THR A 371 -37.62 3.29 -45.20
C THR A 371 -38.31 2.48 -46.28
N LYS A 372 -39.43 1.84 -45.93
CA LYS A 372 -40.57 1.47 -46.78
C LYS A 372 -41.79 1.65 -45.86
N VAL A 373 -42.89 2.31 -46.20
CA VAL A 373 -43.45 2.86 -47.46
C VAL A 373 -43.85 4.30 -47.20
#